data_AF-A0A9C8KC59-F1
#
_entry.id   AF-A0A9C8KC59-F1
#
_cell.length_a   1.000
_cell.length_b   1.000
_cell.length_c   1.000
_cell.angle_alpha   90.00
_cell.angle_beta   90.00
_cell.angle_gamma   90.00
#
_symmetry.space_group_name_H-M   'P 1'
#
loop_
_entity.id
_entity.type
_entity.pdbx_description
1 polymer ?
#
loop_
_entity_poly.entity_id
_entity_poly.type
_entity_poly.pdbx_seq_one_letter_code
_entity_poly.pdbx_strand_id
1 'polypeptide(L)'
;DASISGDTEGAKKEKKTICFAILYQGINTICKIRELLGVTDPKKAGRSSIRRFYGLDILRNAVHASDSIENAERERKIIGLWKDGESCDVKEIIESYIKESNLALKC
;
A
#
# COMPACT_ATOMS: atom_id res chain seq x y z
N ASP A 1 42.52 -29.58 -22.47
CA ASP A 1 41.40 -29.65 -21.51
C ASP A 1 40.65 -28.35 -21.45
N ALA A 2 39.59 -28.27 -22.26
CA ALA A 2 38.58 -27.22 -22.16
C ALA A 2 37.37 -27.83 -21.47
N SER A 3 36.95 -27.27 -20.33
CA SER A 3 35.69 -27.60 -19.69
C SER A 3 35.14 -26.36 -19.01
N ILE A 4 34.52 -25.50 -19.83
CA ILE A 4 33.55 -24.49 -19.39
C ILE A 4 32.18 -25.06 -19.79
N SER A 5 31.36 -25.38 -18.79
CA SER A 5 29.90 -25.53 -18.89
C SER A 5 29.44 -25.84 -17.48
N GLY A 6 28.66 -25.03 -16.78
CA GLY A 6 27.62 -24.13 -17.22
C GLY A 6 26.59 -24.24 -16.11
N ASP A 7 26.71 -23.39 -15.09
CA ASP A 7 25.76 -23.35 -13.98
C ASP A 7 24.44 -22.85 -14.56
N THR A 8 23.52 -23.79 -14.78
CA THR A 8 22.21 -23.56 -15.34
C THR A 8 21.43 -22.64 -14.41
N GLU A 9 20.96 -21.53 -14.99
CA GLU A 9 20.08 -20.55 -14.38
C GLU A 9 18.88 -21.26 -13.74
N GLY A 10 18.88 -21.33 -12.40
CA GLY A 10 17.71 -21.73 -11.64
C GLY A 10 16.61 -20.71 -11.87
N ALA A 11 15.61 -21.08 -12.69
CA ALA A 11 14.40 -20.29 -12.90
C ALA A 11 13.81 -19.87 -11.54
N LYS A 12 13.90 -18.58 -11.22
CA LYS A 12 13.34 -18.00 -9.99
C LYS A 12 11.82 -18.19 -10.02
N LYS A 13 11.34 -19.20 -9.30
CA LYS A 13 9.92 -19.43 -9.06
C LYS A 13 9.33 -18.19 -8.39
N GLU A 14 8.42 -17.49 -9.08
CA GLU A 14 7.79 -16.26 -8.57
C GLU A 14 7.11 -16.53 -7.22
N LYS A 15 7.62 -15.90 -6.17
CA LYS A 15 7.11 -16.06 -4.82
C LYS A 15 5.86 -15.18 -4.67
N LYS A 16 4.68 -15.78 -4.87
CA LYS A 16 3.40 -15.11 -4.65
C LYS A 16 3.23 -14.79 -3.16
N THR A 17 2.94 -13.53 -2.86
CA THR A 17 2.70 -13.04 -1.49
C THR A 17 1.28 -12.52 -1.42
N ILE A 18 0.60 -12.76 -0.30
CA ILE A 18 -0.74 -12.21 -0.05
C ILE A 18 -0.56 -10.74 0.37
N CYS A 19 -1.31 -9.85 -0.28
CA CYS A 19 -1.31 -8.42 0.02
C CYS A 19 -2.70 -7.99 0.47
N PHE A 20 -2.75 -7.03 1.40
CA PHE A 20 -3.98 -6.34 1.76
C PHE A 20 -4.14 -5.10 0.89
N ALA A 21 -5.27 -4.98 0.18
CA ALA A 21 -5.56 -3.86 -0.70
C ALA A 21 -6.67 -2.98 -0.11
N ILE A 22 -6.45 -1.66 -0.14
CA ILE A 22 -7.38 -0.66 0.41
C ILE A 22 -7.55 0.45 -0.63
N LEU A 23 -8.78 0.90 -0.85
CA LEU A 23 -9.08 2.09 -1.65
C LEU A 23 -9.47 3.25 -0.72
N TYR A 24 -8.69 4.33 -0.75
CA TYR A 24 -8.99 5.54 0.02
C TYR A 24 -9.66 6.59 -0.86
N GLN A 25 -10.64 7.30 -0.31
CA GLN A 25 -11.31 8.43 -0.94
C GLN A 25 -11.24 9.67 -0.04
N GLY A 26 -11.07 10.86 -0.63
CA GLY A 26 -11.05 12.11 0.11
C GLY A 26 -10.28 13.23 -0.58
N ILE A 27 -10.19 14.38 0.10
CA ILE A 27 -9.48 15.58 -0.39
C ILE A 27 -7.97 15.38 -0.24
N ASN A 28 -7.23 15.55 -1.35
CA ASN A 28 -5.77 15.41 -1.42
C ASN A 28 -5.26 14.03 -0.92
N THR A 29 -6.07 12.99 -1.07
CA THR A 29 -5.81 11.65 -0.50
C THR A 29 -4.46 11.09 -0.93
N ILE A 30 -4.11 11.20 -2.21
CA ILE A 30 -2.82 10.68 -2.71
C ILE A 30 -1.65 11.32 -1.97
N CYS A 31 -1.61 12.65 -1.87
CA CYS A 31 -0.56 13.37 -1.16
C CYS A 31 -0.52 12.97 0.33
N LYS A 32 -1.67 12.98 1.01
CA LYS A 32 -1.79 12.65 2.44
C LYS A 32 -1.32 11.24 2.75
N ILE A 33 -1.74 10.25 1.96
CA ILE A 33 -1.32 8.86 2.16
C ILE A 33 0.18 8.73 1.92
N ARG A 34 0.72 9.32 0.85
CA ARG A 34 2.17 9.26 0.56
C ARG A 34 3.02 9.92 1.64
N GLU A 35 2.55 11.03 2.20
CA GLU A 35 3.20 11.68 3.34
C GLU A 35 3.24 10.76 4.57
N LEU A 36 2.12 10.11 4.89
CA LEU A 36 2.03 9.13 5.97
C LEU A 36 2.95 7.92 5.74
N LEU A 37 3.07 7.45 4.49
CA LEU A 37 3.99 6.34 4.17
C LEU A 37 5.45 6.76 4.35
N GLY A 38 5.79 7.99 3.98
CA GLY A 38 7.15 8.50 3.89
C GLY A 38 7.84 8.12 2.57
N VAL A 39 9.07 8.59 2.38
CA VAL A 39 9.84 8.32 1.16
C VAL A 39 10.10 6.82 0.95
N THR A 40 10.34 6.42 -0.30
CA THR A 40 10.46 5.00 -0.71
C THR A 40 11.54 4.22 0.05
N ASP A 41 12.63 4.88 0.42
CA ASP A 41 13.71 4.30 1.22
C ASP A 41 13.40 4.43 2.72
N PRO A 42 13.14 3.32 3.44
CA PRO A 42 12.89 3.31 4.88
C PRO A 42 13.93 4.06 5.71
N LYS A 43 15.22 4.03 5.30
CA LYS A 43 16.32 4.67 6.04
C LYS A 43 16.25 6.19 5.99
N LYS A 44 15.66 6.73 4.93
CA LYS A 44 15.46 8.18 4.70
C LYS A 44 14.06 8.65 5.11
N ALA A 45 13.17 7.72 5.43
CA ALA A 45 11.80 8.03 5.82
C ALA A 45 11.73 8.65 7.22
N GLY A 46 10.76 9.57 7.38
CA GLY A 46 10.53 10.30 8.64
C GLY A 46 10.26 9.34 9.80
N ARG A 47 10.67 9.73 11.02
CA ARG A 47 10.58 8.85 12.21
C ARG A 47 9.17 8.33 12.51
N SER A 48 8.13 9.05 12.09
CA SER A 48 6.73 8.70 12.29
C SER A 48 6.08 7.98 11.09
N SER A 49 6.82 7.70 10.01
CA SER A 49 6.23 7.15 8.78
C SER A 49 6.17 5.63 8.79
N ILE A 50 5.19 5.06 8.07
CA ILE A 50 4.99 3.60 8.02
C ILE A 50 6.23 2.89 7.45
N ARG A 51 6.84 3.42 6.39
CA ARG A 51 8.04 2.83 5.80
C ARG A 51 9.22 2.82 6.77
N ARG A 52 9.32 3.80 7.66
CA ARG A 52 10.38 3.83 8.67
C ARG A 52 10.21 2.75 9.73
N PHE A 53 8.98 2.47 10.14
CA PHE A 53 8.69 1.46 11.17
C PHE A 53 8.77 0.03 10.65
N TYR A 54 8.27 -0.21 9.43
CA TYR A 54 8.02 -1.58 8.94
C TYR A 54 8.80 -1.95 7.67
N GLY A 55 9.44 -0.99 7.00
CA GLY A 55 10.25 -1.25 5.81
C GLY A 55 11.63 -1.79 6.15
N LEU A 56 12.10 -2.75 5.36
CA LEU A 56 13.44 -3.35 5.50
C LEU A 56 14.46 -2.64 4.59
N ASP A 57 14.07 -2.42 3.34
CA ASP A 57 14.90 -1.80 2.29
C ASP A 57 14.00 -1.18 1.20
N ILE A 58 14.62 -0.68 0.12
CA ILE A 58 13.91 -0.01 -1.00
C ILE A 58 12.96 -0.96 -1.74
N LEU A 59 13.31 -2.24 -1.86
CA LEU A 59 12.50 -3.26 -2.55
C LEU A 59 11.42 -3.84 -1.63
N ARG A 60 11.68 -3.87 -0.32
CA ARG A 60 10.80 -4.40 0.72
C ARG A 60 10.44 -3.30 1.72
N ASN A 61 9.73 -2.29 1.23
CA ASN A 61 9.38 -1.09 2.00
C ASN A 61 7.98 -1.16 2.65
N ALA A 62 7.46 -2.36 2.89
CA ALA A 62 6.18 -2.68 3.53
C ALA A 62 4.88 -2.25 2.81
N VAL A 63 4.86 -1.10 2.14
CA VAL A 63 3.62 -0.48 1.64
C VAL A 63 3.79 0.22 0.29
N HIS A 64 2.80 -0.02 -0.58
CA HIS A 64 2.60 0.65 -1.87
C HIS A 64 1.46 1.66 -1.79
N ALA A 65 1.60 2.77 -2.50
CA ALA A 65 0.52 3.71 -2.76
C ALA A 65 0.76 4.39 -4.12
N SER A 66 -0.33 4.65 -4.83
CA SER A 66 -0.31 5.38 -6.10
C SER A 66 0.35 6.74 -5.93
N ASP A 67 0.98 7.25 -6.99
CA ASP A 67 1.68 8.54 -7.01
C ASP A 67 0.89 9.66 -7.70
N SER A 68 -0.19 9.32 -8.41
CA SER A 68 -1.01 10.20 -9.23
C SER A 68 -2.43 9.65 -9.36
N ILE A 69 -3.38 10.50 -9.73
CA ILE A 69 -4.79 10.12 -9.90
C ILE A 69 -4.91 9.09 -11.02
N GLU A 70 -4.18 9.31 -12.11
CA GLU A 70 -4.12 8.43 -13.27
C GLU A 70 -3.62 7.03 -12.89
N ASN A 71 -2.58 6.96 -12.04
CA ASN A 71 -2.09 5.67 -11.54
C ASN A 71 -3.05 5.01 -10.55
N ALA A 72 -3.72 5.78 -9.68
CA ALA A 72 -4.73 5.22 -8.79
C ALA A 72 -5.91 4.59 -9.57
N GLU A 73 -6.37 5.28 -10.62
CA GLU A 73 -7.42 4.81 -11.53
C GLU A 73 -7.01 3.54 -12.29
N ARG A 74 -5.75 3.46 -12.73
CA ARG A 74 -5.20 2.25 -13.37
C ARG A 74 -5.05 1.10 -12.37
N GLU A 75 -4.49 1.37 -11.19
CA GLU A 75 -4.21 0.36 -10.17
C GLU A 75 -5.49 -0.25 -9.61
N ARG A 76 -6.52 0.55 -9.31
CA ARG A 76 -7.81 0.03 -8.79
C ARG A 76 -8.49 -0.93 -9.77
N LYS A 77 -8.33 -0.71 -11.09
CA LYS A 77 -8.82 -1.61 -12.14
C LYS A 77 -8.06 -2.94 -12.14
N ILE A 78 -6.74 -2.92 -11.94
CA ILE A 78 -5.90 -4.13 -11.89
C ILE A 78 -6.27 -5.01 -10.70
N ILE A 79 -6.49 -4.42 -9.52
CA ILE A 79 -6.80 -5.15 -8.29
C ILE A 79 -8.28 -5.53 -8.16
N GLY A 80 -9.14 -5.11 -9.10
CA GLY A 80 -10.56 -5.44 -9.10
C GLY A 80 -11.42 -4.64 -8.10
N LEU A 81 -10.93 -3.51 -7.59
CA LEU A 81 -11.72 -2.61 -6.74
C LEU A 81 -12.54 -1.64 -7.61
N TRP A 82 -13.43 -2.20 -8.42
CA TRP A 82 -14.29 -1.46 -9.36
C TRP A 82 -15.77 -1.68 -9.08
N LYS A 83 -16.49 -0.61 -8.66
CA LYS A 83 -17.92 -0.33 -8.90
C LYS A 83 -18.45 0.76 -7.95
N ASP A 84 -19.50 1.46 -8.39
CA ASP A 84 -20.38 2.33 -7.61
C ASP A 84 -21.45 1.54 -6.80
N GLY A 85 -21.20 0.24 -6.53
CA GLY A 85 -22.18 -0.69 -5.98
C GLY A 85 -21.63 -1.39 -4.75
N GLU A 86 -22.26 -1.06 -3.62
CA GLU A 86 -22.01 -1.50 -2.24
C GLU A 86 -20.70 -0.99 -1.63
N SER A 87 -20.85 -0.23 -0.54
CA SER A 87 -19.79 0.17 0.37
C SER A 87 -18.97 -1.06 0.71
N CYS A 88 -17.64 -1.00 0.61
CA CYS A 88 -16.85 -2.06 1.24
C CYS A 88 -17.15 -2.04 2.75
N ASP A 89 -17.26 -3.22 3.36
CA ASP A 89 -17.56 -3.40 4.80
C ASP A 89 -16.67 -2.50 5.69
N VAL A 90 -15.45 -2.23 5.24
CA VAL A 90 -14.48 -1.36 5.92
C VAL A 90 -14.95 0.09 6.03
N LYS A 91 -15.66 0.62 5.02
CA LYS A 91 -16.21 1.98 5.07
C LYS A 91 -17.23 2.12 6.20
N GLU A 92 -18.15 1.17 6.31
CA GLU A 92 -19.19 1.18 7.36
C GLU A 92 -18.57 1.03 8.76
N ILE A 93 -17.57 0.17 8.91
CA ILE A 93 -16.83 0.01 10.17
C ILE A 93 -16.11 1.31 10.55
N ILE A 94 -15.42 1.95 9.60
CA ILE A 94 -14.71 3.22 9.85
C ILE A 94 -15.72 4.33 10.19
N GLU A 95 -16.84 4.42 9.48
CA GLU A 95 -17.89 5.41 9.74
C GLU A 95 -18.50 5.23 11.13
N SER A 96 -18.77 3.99 11.56
CA SER A 96 -19.24 3.70 12.92
C SER A 96 -18.22 4.15 13.96
N TYR A 97 -16.95 3.77 13.79
CA TYR A 97 -15.88 4.13 14.71
C TYR A 97 -15.69 5.65 14.84
N ILE A 98 -15.72 6.39 13.71
CA ILE A 98 -15.62 7.85 13.70
C ILE A 98 -16.83 8.47 14.42
N LYS A 99 -18.04 7.96 14.17
CA LYS A 99 -19.27 8.46 14.79
C LYS A 99 -19.23 8.27 16.31
N GLU A 100 -18.80 7.10 16.77
CA GLU A 100 -18.63 6.79 18.20
C GLU A 100 -17.55 7.66 18.85
N SER A 101 -16.41 7.85 18.18
CA SER A 101 -15.30 8.68 18.67
C SER A 101 -15.69 10.15 18.80
N ASN A 102 -16.46 10.68 17.85
CA ASN A 102 -16.98 12.05 17.90
C ASN A 102 -18.09 12.25 18.94
N LEU A 103 -18.79 11.19 19.31
CA LEU A 103 -19.77 11.23 20.41
C LEU A 103 -19.06 11.26 21.77
N ALA A 104 -17.96 10.51 21.91
CA ALA A 104 -17.13 10.49 23.12
C ALA A 104 -16.40 11.82 23.40
N LEU A 105 -16.16 12.63 22.37
CA LEU A 105 -15.56 13.98 22.49
C LEU A 105 -16.58 15.09 22.78
N LYS A 106 -17.88 14.79 22.78
CA LYS A 106 -18.97 15.73 23.12
C LYS A 106 -19.45 15.62 24.57
N CYS A 107 -18.84 14.72 25.36
CA CYS A 107 -19.07 14.57 26.80
C CYS A 107 -18.30 15.64 27.59
#